data_AF-A0A3B5AZJ8-F1
#
_entry.id   AF-A0A3B5AZJ8-F1
#
_cell.length_a   1.000
_cell.length_b   1.000
_cell.length_c   1.000
_cell.angle_alpha   90.00
_cell.angle_beta   90.00
_cell.angle_gamma   90.00
#
_symmetry.space_group_name_H-M   'P 1'
#
loop_
_entity.id
_entity.type
_entity.pdbx_description
1 polymer ?
#
loop_
_entity_poly.entity_id
_entity_poly.type
_entity_poly.pdbx_seq_one_letter_code
_entity_poly.pdbx_strand_id
1 'polypeptide(L)'
;MKHILSCLCLLGSFLHALTRCTVPASEFHLKGDYLIGGLINIHQISSPLYHNRPEAIDCTSQPLILSNYRRFQLMRFAVEQINNSTSLLPNVSLGYDIFDHCSDTQSFPGILKLISVNDLIKPWDENHKNLSKVIGVIGAYTSTESLTVAPLFMMHLIPMISYGASTSVLSRKRDFPSFLRTVHPNQDTLEVIVHIVRHFDWRWVAFLYSDDDYGKDVLELFKEMIQDTGICLAYSSALSYDTHYPSVFRQIEAQKINVIIVIAIEWLAEAVIESAMALNVTNRVWIAGDAWSLNKRLPKEKGIKNIGTVLGISEQAVAIPGFSDFIYSFKAQNCKNTEQKFFCSQNCNCSNVSAEEILAAEQSFSFTVYSAVYSIAHALHSVLQCRADRCNDNITVNPAMVSTHCWEKRDLRELNQFVCLKKQGNIKWRLQKSTSAFPITNGEMFSITFCLLLLILTWIIFATVYILYRGKYIQILNALAVLSSLYSFLLWYFFPKCYIIIFQPHKNTPQYFQGLIQNYTKTISQ
;
A
#
# COMPACT_ATOMS: atom_id res chain seq x y z
N MET A 1 10.81 49.13 -41.62
CA MET A 1 10.27 47.86 -42.16
C MET A 1 11.14 46.62 -41.90
N LYS A 2 12.48 46.67 -41.97
CA LYS A 2 13.35 45.49 -41.72
C LYS A 2 13.32 44.94 -40.28
N HIS A 3 13.14 45.79 -39.27
CA HIS A 3 13.09 45.35 -37.86
C HIS A 3 11.79 44.64 -37.45
N ILE A 4 10.66 44.96 -38.11
CA ILE A 4 9.36 44.32 -37.85
C ILE A 4 9.35 42.90 -38.44
N LEU A 5 9.96 42.71 -39.60
CA LEU A 5 10.07 41.41 -40.26
C LEU A 5 10.97 40.42 -39.48
N SER A 6 12.04 40.94 -38.87
CA SER A 6 12.94 40.15 -38.00
C SER A 6 12.25 39.69 -36.71
N CYS A 7 11.42 40.57 -36.11
CA CYS A 7 10.64 40.23 -34.91
C CYS A 7 9.54 39.19 -35.21
N LEU A 8 8.89 39.28 -36.39
CA LEU A 8 7.91 38.29 -36.85
C LEU A 8 8.54 36.93 -37.17
N CYS A 9 9.75 36.90 -37.72
CA CYS A 9 10.49 35.66 -37.95
C CYS A 9 10.92 35.00 -36.64
N LEU A 10 11.37 35.79 -35.65
CA LEU A 10 11.75 35.30 -34.32
C LEU A 10 10.54 34.77 -33.53
N LEU A 11 9.38 35.45 -33.60
CA LEU A 11 8.11 34.95 -33.05
C LEU A 11 7.65 33.67 -33.76
N GLY A 12 7.78 33.61 -35.09
CA GLY A 12 7.46 32.44 -35.90
C GLY A 12 8.32 31.23 -35.56
N SER A 13 9.62 31.42 -35.30
CA SER A 13 10.51 30.35 -34.82
C SER A 13 10.27 29.93 -33.38
N PHE A 14 9.84 30.84 -32.49
CA PHE A 14 9.43 30.50 -31.12
C PHE A 14 8.10 29.73 -31.10
N LEU A 15 7.15 30.09 -31.97
CA LEU A 15 5.88 29.36 -32.16
C LEU A 15 6.08 28.00 -32.85
N HIS A 16 7.07 27.85 -33.74
CA HIS A 16 7.46 26.56 -34.31
C HIS A 16 8.25 25.66 -33.34
N ALA A 17 9.00 26.23 -32.38
CA ALA A 17 9.66 25.44 -31.35
C ALA A 17 8.68 24.88 -30.30
N LEU A 18 7.57 25.58 -30.03
CA LEU A 18 6.51 25.16 -29.12
C LEU A 18 5.49 24.18 -29.72
N THR A 19 5.59 23.85 -31.03
CA THR A 19 4.61 23.01 -31.74
C THR A 19 5.22 21.80 -32.44
N ARG A 20 6.44 21.39 -32.06
CA ARG A 20 6.90 20.04 -32.43
C ARG A 20 6.21 19.02 -31.52
N CYS A 21 5.05 18.52 -31.94
CA CYS A 21 4.60 17.19 -31.54
C CYS A 21 5.70 16.21 -31.99
N THR A 22 6.56 15.80 -31.06
CA THR A 22 7.15 14.47 -31.16
C THR A 22 5.98 13.49 -31.20
N VAL A 23 6.02 12.51 -32.11
CA VAL A 23 5.00 11.45 -32.25
C VAL A 23 4.54 11.03 -30.86
N PRO A 24 3.22 11.03 -30.55
CA PRO A 24 2.77 10.66 -29.21
C PRO A 24 3.31 9.26 -28.91
N ALA A 25 4.18 9.18 -27.90
CA ALA A 25 4.63 7.91 -27.37
C ALA A 25 3.39 7.22 -26.77
N SER A 26 3.17 5.95 -27.09
CA SER A 26 2.09 5.16 -26.52
C SER A 26 2.03 5.35 -25.00
N GLU A 27 0.84 5.62 -24.44
CA GLU A 27 0.68 5.74 -22.98
C GLU A 27 1.14 4.49 -22.24
N PHE A 28 1.14 3.33 -22.92
CA PHE A 28 1.48 2.03 -22.39
C PHE A 28 2.97 1.67 -22.50
N HIS A 29 3.75 2.45 -23.26
CA HIS A 29 5.17 2.16 -23.49
C HIS A 29 6.04 3.41 -23.37
N LEU A 30 7.01 3.34 -22.47
CA LEU A 30 8.09 4.33 -22.35
C LEU A 30 9.43 3.61 -22.39
N LYS A 31 10.32 4.03 -23.29
CA LYS A 31 11.70 3.53 -23.31
C LYS A 31 12.49 4.11 -22.14
N GLY A 32 13.39 3.30 -21.60
CA GLY A 32 14.37 3.70 -20.61
C GLY A 32 15.50 2.66 -20.54
N ASP A 33 16.54 2.96 -19.77
CA ASP A 33 17.68 2.07 -19.54
C ASP A 33 17.24 0.79 -18.82
N TYR A 34 16.26 0.91 -17.94
CA TYR A 34 15.59 -0.21 -17.26
C TYR A 34 14.08 -0.12 -17.44
N LEU A 35 13.42 -1.25 -17.62
CA LEU A 35 11.97 -1.31 -17.82
C LEU A 35 11.28 -1.92 -16.59
N ILE A 36 10.15 -1.32 -16.18
CA ILE A 36 9.21 -1.94 -15.24
C ILE A 36 7.93 -2.38 -15.96
N GLY A 37 7.41 -3.54 -15.60
CA GLY A 37 6.12 -4.01 -16.08
C GLY A 37 4.97 -3.39 -15.28
N GLY A 38 3.85 -3.09 -15.93
CA GLY A 38 2.61 -2.71 -15.26
C GLY A 38 1.47 -3.64 -15.63
N LEU A 39 0.78 -4.19 -14.63
CA LEU A 39 -0.44 -4.97 -14.79
C LEU A 39 -1.57 -4.20 -14.11
N ILE A 40 -2.35 -3.46 -14.90
CA ILE A 40 -3.41 -2.58 -14.41
C ILE A 40 -4.69 -2.90 -15.17
N ASN A 41 -5.77 -3.22 -14.47
CA ASN A 41 -7.06 -3.53 -15.07
C ASN A 41 -7.88 -2.26 -15.32
N ILE A 42 -7.56 -1.54 -16.40
CA ILE A 42 -8.22 -0.27 -16.76
C ILE A 42 -9.69 -0.53 -17.10
N HIS A 43 -9.94 -1.61 -17.83
CA HIS A 43 -11.27 -2.11 -18.11
C HIS A 43 -11.58 -3.34 -17.27
N GLN A 44 -12.87 -3.64 -17.14
CA GLN A 44 -13.31 -4.81 -16.41
C GLN A 44 -14.35 -5.59 -17.17
N ILE A 45 -14.16 -6.91 -17.19
CA ILE A 45 -15.09 -7.84 -17.78
C ILE A 45 -16.40 -7.86 -16.99
N SER A 46 -17.50 -7.66 -17.70
CA SER A 46 -18.85 -7.61 -17.12
C SER A 46 -19.58 -8.96 -17.13
N SER A 47 -19.09 -9.95 -17.88
CA SER A 47 -19.67 -11.29 -17.98
C SER A 47 -18.62 -12.33 -18.36
N PRO A 48 -18.76 -13.60 -17.97
CA PRO A 48 -17.82 -14.65 -18.38
C PRO A 48 -17.83 -14.78 -19.91
N LEU A 49 -16.70 -14.44 -20.53
CA LEU A 49 -16.55 -14.50 -21.98
C LEU A 49 -16.01 -15.86 -22.40
N TYR A 50 -16.88 -16.70 -22.97
CA TYR A 50 -16.49 -17.98 -23.52
C TYR A 50 -15.84 -17.78 -24.90
N HIS A 51 -14.53 -17.98 -24.99
CA HIS A 51 -13.83 -17.99 -26.27
C HIS A 51 -13.65 -19.43 -26.74
N ASN A 52 -14.01 -19.68 -28.00
CA ASN A 52 -13.75 -20.98 -28.65
C ASN A 52 -12.28 -21.17 -29.04
N ARG A 53 -11.43 -20.16 -28.80
CA ARG A 53 -10.01 -20.13 -29.14
C ARG A 53 -9.19 -19.49 -28.02
N PRO A 54 -7.92 -19.88 -27.85
CA PRO A 54 -7.00 -19.26 -26.89
C PRO A 54 -6.47 -17.93 -27.45
N GLU A 55 -7.35 -16.92 -27.53
CA GLU A 55 -7.03 -15.58 -28.00
C GLU A 55 -7.08 -14.59 -26.83
N ALA A 56 -6.30 -13.51 -26.94
CA ALA A 56 -6.34 -12.42 -25.96
C ALA A 56 -7.70 -11.71 -26.05
N ILE A 57 -8.29 -11.41 -24.89
CA ILE A 57 -9.49 -10.58 -24.86
C ILE A 57 -9.18 -9.15 -25.33
N ASP A 58 -10.11 -8.56 -26.08
CA ASP A 58 -10.11 -7.13 -26.34
C ASP A 58 -10.73 -6.36 -25.14
N CYS A 59 -9.85 -5.91 -24.23
CA CYS A 59 -10.25 -5.11 -23.08
C CYS A 59 -10.94 -3.79 -23.46
N THR A 60 -10.66 -3.21 -24.64
CA THR A 60 -11.24 -1.91 -25.04
C THR A 60 -12.73 -1.97 -25.36
N SER A 61 -13.25 -3.17 -25.56
CA SER A 61 -14.68 -3.43 -25.73
C SER A 61 -15.45 -3.46 -24.40
N GLN A 62 -14.74 -3.53 -23.27
CA GLN A 62 -15.31 -3.66 -21.95
C GLN A 62 -15.50 -2.28 -21.29
N PRO A 63 -16.32 -2.17 -20.23
CA PRO A 63 -16.50 -0.90 -19.51
C PRO A 63 -15.20 -0.38 -18.88
N LEU A 64 -14.95 0.91 -19.06
CA LEU A 64 -13.83 1.64 -18.46
C LEU A 64 -14.09 1.92 -16.98
N ILE A 65 -13.11 1.62 -16.14
CA ILE A 65 -13.14 1.98 -14.71
C ILE A 65 -12.24 3.19 -14.48
N LEU A 66 -12.85 4.34 -14.19
CA LEU A 66 -12.13 5.60 -13.99
C LEU A 66 -11.14 5.56 -12.81
N SER A 67 -11.48 4.87 -11.72
CA SER A 67 -10.58 4.68 -10.57
C SER A 67 -9.31 3.90 -10.96
N ASN A 68 -9.44 2.88 -11.82
CA ASN A 68 -8.30 2.12 -12.34
C ASN A 68 -7.50 2.89 -13.39
N TYR A 69 -8.16 3.65 -14.27
CA TYR A 69 -7.44 4.53 -15.20
C TYR A 69 -6.65 5.62 -14.48
N ARG A 70 -7.16 6.16 -13.36
CA ARG A 70 -6.40 7.06 -12.49
C ARG A 70 -5.14 6.38 -11.93
N ARG A 71 -5.24 5.13 -11.47
CA ARG A 71 -4.09 4.33 -10.99
C ARG A 71 -3.06 4.09 -12.11
N PHE A 72 -3.52 3.83 -13.34
CA PHE A 72 -2.67 3.79 -14.52
C PHE A 72 -1.89 5.08 -14.73
N GLN A 73 -2.56 6.24 -14.68
CA GLN A 73 -1.88 7.53 -14.81
C GLN A 73 -0.91 7.82 -13.67
N LEU A 74 -1.19 7.34 -12.45
CA LEU A 74 -0.29 7.49 -11.30
C LEU A 74 1.01 6.71 -11.46
N MET A 75 0.97 5.52 -12.03
CA MET A 75 2.18 4.78 -12.35
C MET A 75 3.06 5.56 -13.33
N ARG A 76 2.45 6.12 -14.39
CA ARG A 76 3.15 6.96 -15.38
C ARG A 76 3.75 8.21 -14.74
N PHE A 77 2.95 8.92 -13.94
CA PHE A 77 3.38 10.11 -13.20
C PHE A 77 4.57 9.81 -12.28
N ALA A 78 4.53 8.70 -11.55
CA ALA A 78 5.62 8.32 -10.65
C ALA A 78 6.93 8.11 -11.42
N VAL A 79 6.88 7.43 -12.58
CA VAL A 79 8.05 7.23 -13.44
C VAL A 79 8.58 8.56 -13.99
N GLU A 80 7.70 9.46 -14.42
CA GLU A 80 8.12 10.78 -14.90
C GLU A 80 8.79 11.61 -13.80
N GLN A 81 8.25 11.60 -12.58
CA GLN A 81 8.85 12.26 -11.43
C GLN A 81 10.25 11.69 -11.10
N ILE A 82 10.41 10.37 -11.15
CA ILE A 82 11.70 9.71 -10.90
C ILE A 82 12.71 10.11 -11.98
N ASN A 83 12.32 10.07 -13.25
CA ASN A 83 13.21 10.45 -14.36
C ASN A 83 13.61 11.94 -14.33
N ASN A 84 12.79 12.79 -13.72
CA ASN A 84 13.09 14.21 -13.53
C ASN A 84 13.84 14.50 -12.22
N SER A 85 14.09 13.48 -11.40
CA SER A 85 14.84 13.60 -10.15
C SER A 85 16.34 13.65 -10.42
N THR A 86 17.04 14.55 -9.73
CA THR A 86 18.51 14.60 -9.76
C THR A 86 19.15 13.78 -8.65
N SER A 87 18.38 13.34 -7.65
CA SER A 87 18.89 12.58 -6.49
C SER A 87 18.60 11.09 -6.60
N LEU A 88 17.45 10.72 -7.16
CA LEU A 88 17.03 9.33 -7.32
C LEU A 88 17.25 8.90 -8.77
N LEU A 89 18.20 7.98 -8.97
CA LEU A 89 18.61 7.45 -10.26
C LEU A 89 19.20 8.51 -11.22
N PRO A 90 20.18 9.32 -10.77
CA PRO A 90 20.78 10.34 -11.62
C PRO A 90 21.40 9.72 -12.88
N ASN A 91 21.05 10.28 -14.04
CA ASN A 91 21.48 9.82 -15.38
C ASN A 91 21.06 8.38 -15.72
N VAL A 92 20.05 7.83 -15.05
CA VAL A 92 19.46 6.52 -15.36
C VAL A 92 17.97 6.71 -15.60
N SER A 93 17.52 6.36 -16.80
CA SER A 93 16.12 6.47 -17.19
C SER A 93 15.33 5.20 -16.90
N LEU A 94 14.19 5.36 -16.23
CA LEU A 94 13.22 4.31 -16.00
C LEU A 94 12.14 4.37 -17.09
N GLY A 95 11.96 3.27 -17.80
CA GLY A 95 10.88 3.06 -18.76
C GLY A 95 9.84 2.08 -18.24
N TYR A 96 8.77 1.89 -19.00
CA TYR A 96 7.72 0.95 -18.64
C TYR A 96 7.09 0.25 -19.84
N ASP A 97 6.56 -0.94 -19.57
CA ASP A 97 5.61 -1.66 -20.41
C ASP A 97 4.38 -1.99 -19.58
N ILE A 98 3.29 -1.26 -19.81
CA ILE A 98 2.04 -1.43 -19.08
C ILE A 98 1.06 -2.22 -19.95
N PHE A 99 0.25 -3.06 -19.34
CA PHE A 99 -0.81 -3.84 -19.99
C PHE A 99 -2.13 -3.67 -19.22
N ASP A 100 -3.19 -3.49 -19.99
CA ASP A 100 -4.56 -3.59 -19.51
C ASP A 100 -4.92 -5.04 -19.19
N HIS A 101 -4.76 -5.40 -17.92
CA HIS A 101 -4.96 -6.76 -17.42
C HIS A 101 -6.41 -6.96 -16.98
N CYS A 102 -7.36 -6.79 -17.90
CA CYS A 102 -8.80 -6.86 -17.60
C CYS A 102 -9.33 -8.28 -17.29
N SER A 103 -8.50 -9.31 -17.52
CA SER A 103 -8.82 -10.72 -17.27
C SER A 103 -7.65 -11.46 -16.62
N ASP A 104 -7.93 -12.17 -15.53
CA ASP A 104 -7.01 -13.13 -14.94
C ASP A 104 -6.64 -14.28 -15.89
N THR A 105 -7.58 -14.73 -16.72
CA THR A 105 -7.45 -15.91 -17.57
C THR A 105 -7.14 -15.61 -19.04
N GLN A 106 -7.52 -14.43 -19.55
CA GLN A 106 -7.42 -14.09 -20.98
C GLN A 106 -6.42 -12.97 -21.30
N SER A 107 -5.77 -12.36 -20.29
CA SER A 107 -4.79 -11.28 -20.49
C SER A 107 -3.32 -11.74 -20.32
N PHE A 108 -3.04 -13.03 -20.53
CA PHE A 108 -1.69 -13.63 -20.42
C PHE A 108 -0.62 -13.09 -21.39
N PRO A 109 -0.92 -12.71 -22.64
CA PRO A 109 0.13 -12.29 -23.58
C PRO A 109 0.99 -11.13 -23.09
N GLY A 110 0.43 -10.19 -22.30
CA GLY A 110 1.18 -9.12 -21.66
C GLY A 110 2.20 -9.64 -20.65
N ILE A 111 1.79 -10.58 -19.79
CA ILE A 111 2.68 -11.24 -18.82
C ILE A 111 3.80 -11.98 -19.53
N LEU A 112 3.46 -12.74 -20.57
CA LEU A 112 4.44 -13.47 -21.38
C LEU A 112 5.44 -12.51 -22.05
N LYS A 113 4.99 -11.36 -22.53
CA LYS A 113 5.85 -10.30 -23.08
C LYS A 113 6.83 -9.76 -22.04
N LEU A 114 6.39 -9.56 -20.79
CA LEU A 114 7.23 -9.07 -19.68
C LEU A 114 8.35 -10.06 -19.32
N ILE A 115 8.08 -11.36 -19.32
CA ILE A 115 9.08 -12.40 -18.99
C ILE A 115 9.89 -12.86 -20.21
N SER A 116 9.53 -12.42 -21.41
CA SER A 116 10.26 -12.76 -22.64
C SER A 116 11.57 -11.99 -22.80
N VAL A 117 12.49 -12.59 -23.56
CA VAL A 117 13.76 -11.98 -23.97
C VAL A 117 13.86 -12.14 -25.49
N ASN A 118 13.98 -11.03 -26.22
CA ASN A 118 13.87 -11.01 -27.68
C ASN A 118 12.58 -11.72 -28.17
N ASP A 119 11.47 -11.50 -27.47
CA ASP A 119 10.14 -12.06 -27.77
C ASP A 119 10.05 -13.59 -27.70
N LEU A 120 11.01 -14.22 -27.02
CA LEU A 120 11.04 -15.66 -26.77
C LEU A 120 11.10 -15.93 -25.26
N ILE A 121 10.40 -16.97 -24.83
CA ILE A 121 10.48 -17.51 -23.47
C ILE A 121 11.16 -18.86 -23.56
N LYS A 122 12.20 -19.07 -22.76
CA LYS A 122 12.92 -20.33 -22.67
C LYS A 122 12.76 -20.91 -21.27
N PRO A 123 11.77 -21.80 -21.05
CA PRO A 123 11.45 -22.27 -19.69
C PRO A 123 12.58 -23.03 -18.98
N TRP A 124 13.50 -23.61 -19.74
CA TRP A 124 14.56 -24.50 -19.25
C TRP A 124 15.98 -23.96 -19.46
N ASP A 125 16.13 -22.64 -19.72
CA ASP A 125 17.47 -22.06 -19.92
C ASP A 125 18.20 -21.96 -18.58
N GLU A 126 19.22 -22.80 -18.38
CA GLU A 126 20.08 -22.80 -17.19
C GLU A 126 21.05 -21.61 -17.17
N ASN A 127 21.28 -20.98 -18.32
CA ASN A 127 22.07 -19.76 -18.40
C ASN A 127 21.21 -18.57 -17.96
N HIS A 128 21.19 -18.31 -16.65
CA HIS A 128 20.52 -17.20 -15.96
C HIS A 128 20.97 -15.78 -16.38
N LYS A 129 21.58 -15.61 -17.56
CA LYS A 129 22.01 -14.32 -18.11
C LYS A 129 20.90 -13.79 -19.03
N ASN A 130 20.39 -12.59 -18.72
CA ASN A 130 19.27 -11.91 -19.38
C ASN A 130 17.94 -12.67 -19.20
N LEU A 131 17.42 -12.68 -17.97
CA LEU A 131 16.23 -13.47 -17.58
C LEU A 131 14.88 -12.82 -17.90
N SER A 132 14.84 -11.51 -18.13
CA SER A 132 13.58 -10.80 -18.37
C SER A 132 13.82 -9.46 -19.05
N LYS A 133 12.82 -9.01 -19.81
CA LYS A 133 12.74 -7.65 -20.36
C LYS A 133 12.65 -6.59 -19.26
N VAL A 134 12.10 -6.93 -18.09
CA VAL A 134 11.83 -6.00 -17.00
C VAL A 134 12.59 -6.34 -15.72
N ILE A 135 12.89 -5.32 -14.93
CA ILE A 135 13.56 -5.47 -13.62
C ILE A 135 12.59 -5.70 -12.46
N GLY A 136 11.29 -5.54 -12.71
CA GLY A 136 10.22 -5.75 -11.75
C GLY A 136 8.86 -5.42 -12.36
N VAL A 137 7.79 -5.81 -11.66
CA VAL A 137 6.41 -5.66 -12.11
C VAL A 137 5.57 -5.00 -11.02
N ILE A 138 4.78 -4.01 -11.40
CA ILE A 138 3.78 -3.34 -10.56
C ILE A 138 2.41 -3.93 -10.89
N GLY A 139 1.68 -4.37 -9.87
CA GLY A 139 0.38 -5.04 -10.01
C GLY A 139 0.43 -6.52 -9.63
N ALA A 140 -0.65 -7.27 -9.81
CA ALA A 140 -1.96 -6.82 -10.30
C ALA A 140 -2.79 -6.13 -9.19
N TYR A 141 -3.99 -5.65 -9.52
CA TYR A 141 -4.89 -5.01 -8.56
C TYR A 141 -5.58 -6.04 -7.66
N THR A 142 -6.20 -7.07 -8.23
CA THR A 142 -6.96 -8.04 -7.44
C THR A 142 -6.10 -9.20 -6.94
N SER A 143 -6.59 -9.87 -5.90
CA SER A 143 -5.94 -11.07 -5.36
C SER A 143 -5.92 -12.22 -6.38
N THR A 144 -7.02 -12.43 -7.11
CA THR A 144 -7.15 -13.49 -8.13
C THR A 144 -6.18 -13.28 -9.30
N GLU A 145 -6.13 -12.07 -9.87
CA GLU A 145 -5.18 -11.73 -10.93
C GLU A 145 -3.74 -11.96 -10.44
N SER A 146 -3.43 -11.52 -9.21
CA SER A 146 -2.09 -11.66 -8.65
C SER A 146 -1.69 -13.12 -8.43
N LEU A 147 -2.58 -13.95 -7.88
CA LEU A 147 -2.34 -15.39 -7.70
C LEU A 147 -2.14 -16.11 -9.03
N THR A 148 -2.86 -15.70 -10.07
CA THR A 148 -2.82 -16.32 -11.39
C THR A 148 -1.47 -16.09 -12.08
N VAL A 149 -0.89 -14.89 -11.94
CA VAL A 149 0.33 -14.50 -12.67
C VAL A 149 1.60 -14.59 -11.85
N ALA A 150 1.52 -14.50 -10.52
CA ALA A 150 2.68 -14.49 -9.64
C ALA A 150 3.65 -15.66 -9.87
N PRO A 151 3.20 -16.93 -10.01
CA PRO A 151 4.11 -18.05 -10.22
C PRO A 151 5.10 -17.86 -11.38
N LEU A 152 4.67 -17.22 -12.47
CA LEU A 152 5.53 -16.95 -13.63
C LEU A 152 6.69 -15.99 -13.30
N PHE A 153 6.44 -15.01 -12.43
CA PHE A 153 7.47 -14.06 -11.98
C PHE A 153 8.36 -14.66 -10.88
N MET A 154 7.80 -15.52 -10.02
CA MET A 154 8.54 -16.16 -8.94
C MET A 154 9.67 -17.07 -9.45
N MET A 155 9.47 -17.76 -10.59
CA MET A 155 10.45 -18.67 -11.19
C MET A 155 11.80 -18.00 -11.47
N HIS A 156 11.80 -16.73 -11.84
CA HIS A 156 13.02 -15.95 -12.11
C HIS A 156 13.28 -14.88 -11.05
N LEU A 157 12.59 -14.97 -9.90
CA LEU A 157 12.67 -14.00 -8.80
C LEU A 157 12.47 -12.55 -9.27
N ILE A 158 11.63 -12.35 -10.28
CA ILE A 158 11.24 -11.02 -10.74
C ILE A 158 10.36 -10.43 -9.63
N PRO A 159 10.72 -9.27 -9.04
CA PRO A 159 9.93 -8.69 -7.98
C PRO A 159 8.59 -8.23 -8.53
N MET A 160 7.51 -8.74 -7.96
CA MET A 160 6.14 -8.33 -8.26
C MET A 160 5.60 -7.56 -7.05
N ILE A 161 5.38 -6.25 -7.20
CA ILE A 161 4.85 -5.39 -6.15
C ILE A 161 3.39 -5.07 -6.46
N SER A 162 2.48 -5.79 -5.80
CA SER A 162 1.05 -5.54 -5.95
C SER A 162 0.62 -4.30 -5.15
N TYR A 163 -0.24 -3.49 -5.77
CA TYR A 163 -0.81 -2.28 -5.17
C TYR A 163 -2.26 -2.48 -4.71
N GLY A 164 -2.80 -3.72 -4.75
CA GLY A 164 -4.19 -3.99 -4.36
C GLY A 164 -4.43 -5.39 -3.78
N ALA A 165 -3.57 -6.37 -4.05
CA ALA A 165 -3.80 -7.75 -3.63
C ALA A 165 -3.50 -7.97 -2.13
N SER A 166 -4.55 -8.18 -1.36
CA SER A 166 -4.53 -8.28 0.09
C SER A 166 -4.66 -9.71 0.63
N THR A 167 -4.92 -10.72 -0.22
CA THR A 167 -5.06 -12.13 0.22
C THR A 167 -3.89 -12.60 1.09
N SER A 168 -4.19 -13.37 2.13
CA SER A 168 -3.20 -13.93 3.04
C SER A 168 -2.25 -14.91 2.34
N VAL A 169 -2.72 -15.61 1.29
CA VAL A 169 -2.01 -16.63 0.53
C VAL A 169 -0.71 -16.10 -0.09
N LEU A 170 -0.73 -14.88 -0.64
CA LEU A 170 0.42 -14.22 -1.26
C LEU A 170 1.53 -13.85 -0.25
N SER A 171 1.27 -13.97 1.05
CA SER A 171 2.25 -13.76 2.11
C SER A 171 3.20 -14.95 2.28
N ARG A 172 2.85 -16.13 1.76
CA ARG A 172 3.64 -17.37 1.89
C ARG A 172 4.90 -17.30 1.02
N LYS A 173 6.01 -16.86 1.59
CA LYS A 173 7.29 -16.65 0.86
C LYS A 173 7.94 -17.92 0.33
N ARG A 174 7.52 -19.09 0.82
CA ARG A 174 7.88 -20.37 0.22
C ARG A 174 7.30 -20.52 -1.19
N ASP A 175 6.08 -20.03 -1.40
CA ASP A 175 5.35 -20.13 -2.65
C ASP A 175 5.57 -18.88 -3.53
N PHE A 176 5.67 -17.71 -2.88
CA PHE A 176 5.83 -16.41 -3.52
C PHE A 176 7.07 -15.64 -3.01
N PRO A 177 8.29 -16.10 -3.34
CA PRO A 177 9.54 -15.55 -2.80
C PRO A 177 9.83 -14.10 -3.22
N SER A 178 9.45 -13.70 -4.44
CA SER A 178 9.67 -12.35 -4.98
C SER A 178 8.40 -11.48 -5.00
N PHE A 179 7.29 -11.96 -4.41
CA PHE A 179 6.07 -11.16 -4.28
C PHE A 179 6.17 -10.18 -3.10
N LEU A 180 5.76 -8.95 -3.34
CA LEU A 180 5.71 -7.85 -2.40
C LEU A 180 4.39 -7.09 -2.62
N ARG A 181 4.03 -6.24 -1.66
CA ARG A 181 2.86 -5.37 -1.80
C ARG A 181 3.00 -4.09 -1.00
N THR A 182 2.32 -3.06 -1.46
CA THR A 182 2.20 -1.75 -0.79
C THR A 182 0.86 -1.56 -0.10
N VAL A 183 0.02 -2.61 -0.07
CA VAL A 183 -1.25 -2.66 0.67
C VAL A 183 -1.16 -3.56 1.90
N HIS A 184 -2.14 -3.41 2.79
CA HIS A 184 -2.30 -4.25 3.96
C HIS A 184 -2.79 -5.66 3.59
N PRO A 185 -2.33 -6.71 4.28
CA PRO A 185 -2.99 -8.01 4.27
C PRO A 185 -4.43 -7.89 4.79
N ASN A 186 -5.32 -8.74 4.27
CA ASN A 186 -6.72 -8.86 4.71
C ASN A 186 -6.90 -9.00 6.22
N GLN A 187 -5.95 -9.67 6.89
CA GLN A 187 -5.96 -9.83 8.33
C GLN A 187 -6.01 -8.49 9.08
N ASP A 188 -5.26 -7.48 8.63
CA ASP A 188 -5.21 -6.17 9.27
C ASP A 188 -6.57 -5.46 9.19
N THR A 189 -7.16 -5.44 7.99
CA THR A 189 -8.49 -4.86 7.75
C THR A 189 -9.55 -5.56 8.58
N LEU A 190 -9.48 -6.89 8.65
CA LEU A 190 -10.44 -7.71 9.37
C LEU A 190 -10.38 -7.53 10.90
N GLU A 191 -9.18 -7.36 11.47
CA GLU A 191 -9.03 -7.04 12.89
C GLU A 191 -9.79 -5.76 13.27
N VAL A 192 -9.77 -4.75 12.38
CA VAL A 192 -10.55 -3.51 12.56
C VAL A 192 -12.04 -3.77 12.48
N ILE A 193 -12.52 -4.58 11.53
CA ILE A 193 -13.95 -4.96 11.42
C ILE A 193 -14.41 -5.65 12.70
N VAL A 194 -13.67 -6.65 13.17
CA VAL A 194 -14.01 -7.37 14.41
C VAL A 194 -13.98 -6.43 15.61
N HIS A 195 -13.04 -5.48 15.65
CA HIS A 195 -13.01 -4.46 16.70
C HIS A 195 -14.26 -3.57 16.69
N ILE A 196 -14.71 -3.13 15.51
CA ILE A 196 -15.95 -2.34 15.35
C ILE A 196 -17.15 -3.15 15.86
N VAL A 197 -17.30 -4.40 15.41
CA VAL A 197 -18.42 -5.28 15.81
C VAL A 197 -18.45 -5.48 17.32
N ARG A 198 -17.28 -5.70 17.95
CA ARG A 198 -17.17 -5.82 19.42
C ARG A 198 -17.47 -4.51 20.14
N HIS A 199 -17.01 -3.38 19.61
CA HIS A 199 -17.20 -2.06 20.24
C HIS A 199 -18.69 -1.71 20.39
N PHE A 200 -19.50 -2.02 19.38
CA PHE A 200 -20.94 -1.79 19.40
C PHE A 200 -21.76 -2.97 19.95
N ASP A 201 -21.08 -3.98 20.49
CA ASP A 201 -21.69 -5.18 21.05
C ASP A 201 -22.60 -5.95 20.09
N TRP A 202 -22.34 -5.87 18.78
CA TRP A 202 -23.12 -6.59 17.78
C TRP A 202 -22.77 -8.07 17.81
N ARG A 203 -23.81 -8.92 17.80
CA ARG A 203 -23.69 -10.38 17.94
C ARG A 203 -24.09 -11.15 16.70
N TRP A 204 -24.97 -10.61 15.86
CA TRP A 204 -25.47 -11.29 14.66
C TRP A 204 -25.13 -10.46 13.44
N VAL A 205 -24.30 -11.02 12.56
CA VAL A 205 -23.83 -10.34 11.35
C VAL A 205 -24.11 -11.15 10.10
N ALA A 206 -24.37 -10.46 8.99
CA ALA A 206 -24.35 -11.02 7.64
C ALA A 206 -23.02 -10.65 6.98
N PHE A 207 -22.49 -11.56 6.17
CA PHE A 207 -21.22 -11.36 5.45
C PHE A 207 -21.42 -11.58 3.95
N LEU A 208 -21.43 -10.49 3.20
CA LEU A 208 -21.54 -10.51 1.74
C LEU A 208 -20.15 -10.27 1.17
N TYR A 209 -19.68 -11.14 0.28
CA TYR A 209 -18.29 -11.12 -0.19
C TYR A 209 -18.17 -11.40 -1.68
N SER A 210 -17.20 -10.81 -2.38
CA SER A 210 -16.90 -11.18 -3.77
C SER A 210 -16.62 -12.68 -3.88
N ASP A 211 -17.18 -13.36 -4.89
CA ASP A 211 -16.92 -14.77 -5.18
C ASP A 211 -15.55 -15.00 -5.83
N ASP A 212 -14.49 -14.54 -5.17
CA ASP A 212 -13.11 -14.55 -5.67
C ASP A 212 -12.11 -14.85 -4.53
N ASP A 213 -10.81 -14.92 -4.85
CA ASP A 213 -9.76 -15.20 -3.86
C ASP A 213 -9.62 -14.10 -2.79
N TYR A 214 -10.11 -12.89 -3.07
CA TYR A 214 -10.12 -11.79 -2.10
C TYR A 214 -11.23 -12.03 -1.07
N GLY A 215 -12.49 -12.14 -1.51
CA GLY A 215 -13.64 -12.28 -0.62
C GLY A 215 -13.62 -13.59 0.18
N LYS A 216 -13.21 -14.70 -0.45
CA LYS A 216 -13.09 -16.02 0.20
C LYS A 216 -12.05 -16.02 1.32
N ASP A 217 -10.88 -15.41 1.08
CA ASP A 217 -9.83 -15.30 2.09
C ASP A 217 -10.31 -14.50 3.31
N VAL A 218 -10.99 -13.36 3.10
CA VAL A 218 -11.52 -12.57 4.24
C VAL A 218 -12.59 -13.35 5.00
N LEU A 219 -13.49 -14.07 4.31
CA LEU A 219 -14.52 -14.87 4.98
C LEU A 219 -13.91 -15.95 5.88
N GLU A 220 -12.92 -16.69 5.41
CA GLU A 220 -12.28 -17.74 6.20
C GLU A 220 -11.53 -17.17 7.40
N LEU A 221 -10.75 -16.10 7.19
CA LEU A 221 -10.09 -15.39 8.30
C LEU A 221 -11.12 -14.84 9.30
N PHE A 222 -12.29 -14.37 8.83
CA PHE A 222 -13.35 -13.87 9.71
C PHE A 222 -13.89 -14.97 10.60
N LYS A 223 -14.21 -16.14 10.01
CA LYS A 223 -14.67 -17.31 10.76
C LYS A 223 -13.66 -17.70 11.83
N GLU A 224 -12.37 -17.77 11.50
CA GLU A 224 -11.30 -18.06 12.45
C GLU A 224 -11.25 -17.03 13.59
N MET A 225 -11.32 -15.74 13.26
CA MET A 225 -11.19 -14.66 14.24
C MET A 225 -12.38 -14.53 15.20
N ILE A 226 -13.56 -15.01 14.80
CA ILE A 226 -14.78 -14.96 15.64
C ILE A 226 -15.04 -16.25 16.44
N GLN A 227 -14.30 -17.34 16.21
CA GLN A 227 -14.52 -18.65 16.88
C GLN A 227 -14.59 -18.53 18.41
N ASP A 228 -13.66 -17.80 19.02
CA ASP A 228 -13.57 -17.63 20.48
C ASP A 228 -14.28 -16.35 20.97
N THR A 229 -15.35 -15.95 20.29
CA THR A 229 -16.04 -14.68 20.53
C THR A 229 -17.55 -14.87 20.64
N GLY A 230 -18.25 -13.84 21.14
CA GLY A 230 -19.71 -13.83 21.13
C GLY A 230 -20.33 -13.52 19.76
N ILE A 231 -19.54 -13.31 18.70
CA ILE A 231 -20.03 -12.92 17.38
C ILE A 231 -20.47 -14.17 16.60
N CYS A 232 -21.69 -14.14 16.08
CA CYS A 232 -22.29 -15.16 15.24
C CYS A 232 -22.37 -14.66 13.79
N LEU A 233 -21.73 -15.40 12.89
CA LEU A 233 -21.95 -15.27 11.45
C LEU A 233 -23.28 -15.96 11.10
N ALA A 234 -24.35 -15.18 11.03
CA ALA A 234 -25.71 -15.69 10.85
C ALA A 234 -26.01 -16.08 9.40
N TYR A 235 -25.48 -15.29 8.47
CA TYR A 235 -25.64 -15.47 7.04
C TYR A 235 -24.37 -15.08 6.30
N SER A 236 -24.01 -15.84 5.27
CA SER A 236 -22.94 -15.46 4.36
C SER A 236 -23.34 -15.76 2.92
N SER A 237 -23.03 -14.86 1.99
CA SER A 237 -23.30 -15.05 0.57
C SER A 237 -22.14 -14.57 -0.28
N ALA A 238 -21.71 -15.42 -1.21
CA ALA A 238 -20.84 -15.02 -2.29
C ALA A 238 -21.60 -14.08 -3.24
N LEU A 239 -20.89 -13.12 -3.82
CA LEU A 239 -21.38 -12.08 -4.72
C LEU A 239 -20.68 -12.20 -6.07
N SER A 240 -21.48 -12.20 -7.12
CA SER A 240 -21.10 -12.40 -8.51
C SER A 240 -22.01 -11.54 -9.39
N TYR A 241 -21.70 -11.48 -10.69
CA TYR A 241 -22.50 -10.72 -11.67
C TYR A 241 -23.97 -11.21 -11.78
N ASP A 242 -24.23 -12.49 -11.53
CA ASP A 242 -25.53 -13.15 -11.62
C ASP A 242 -26.24 -13.31 -10.27
N THR A 243 -25.73 -12.66 -9.22
CA THR A 243 -26.30 -12.75 -7.88
C THR A 243 -27.74 -12.27 -7.82
N HIS A 244 -28.63 -13.12 -7.30
CA HIS A 244 -30.03 -12.78 -7.10
C HIS A 244 -30.26 -12.09 -5.74
N TYR A 245 -30.04 -10.78 -5.70
CA TYR A 245 -30.16 -9.96 -4.49
C TYR A 245 -31.49 -10.06 -3.72
N PRO A 246 -32.68 -10.23 -4.35
CA PRO A 246 -33.92 -10.43 -3.60
C PRO A 246 -33.89 -11.63 -2.65
N SER A 247 -33.24 -12.73 -3.06
CA SER A 247 -33.06 -13.91 -2.20
C SER A 247 -32.10 -13.62 -1.04
N VAL A 248 -31.02 -12.90 -1.32
CA VAL A 248 -30.02 -12.50 -0.31
C VAL A 248 -30.68 -11.66 0.79
N PHE A 249 -31.41 -10.60 0.41
CA PHE A 249 -32.05 -9.72 1.40
C PHE A 249 -33.23 -10.37 2.12
N ARG A 250 -33.98 -11.26 1.46
CA ARG A 250 -35.02 -12.06 2.11
C ARG A 250 -34.45 -12.94 3.23
N GLN A 251 -33.30 -13.55 3.01
CA GLN A 251 -32.65 -14.36 4.06
C GLN A 251 -32.14 -13.51 5.22
N ILE A 252 -31.52 -12.36 4.93
CA ILE A 252 -31.07 -11.40 5.95
C ILE A 252 -32.25 -10.93 6.82
N GLU A 253 -33.39 -10.63 6.20
CA GLU A 253 -34.60 -10.20 6.90
C GLU A 253 -35.22 -11.33 7.73
N ALA A 254 -35.33 -12.55 7.17
CA ALA A 254 -35.86 -13.72 7.88
C ALA A 254 -35.06 -14.06 9.14
N GLN A 255 -33.75 -13.85 9.11
CA GLN A 255 -32.84 -14.06 10.24
C GLN A 255 -32.73 -12.84 11.17
N LYS A 256 -33.45 -11.75 10.89
CA LYS A 256 -33.46 -10.50 11.68
C LYS A 256 -32.06 -9.91 11.88
N ILE A 257 -31.20 -10.02 10.87
CA ILE A 257 -29.83 -9.51 10.94
C ILE A 257 -29.86 -7.99 10.73
N ASN A 258 -29.18 -7.26 11.61
CA ASN A 258 -29.07 -5.81 11.53
C ASN A 258 -27.76 -5.31 10.89
N VAL A 259 -26.67 -6.05 11.08
CA VAL A 259 -25.32 -5.66 10.64
C VAL A 259 -24.92 -6.47 9.41
N ILE A 260 -24.56 -5.80 8.33
CA ILE A 260 -24.17 -6.40 7.05
C ILE A 260 -22.75 -5.95 6.72
N ILE A 261 -21.81 -6.88 6.78
CA ILE A 261 -20.43 -6.68 6.36
C ILE A 261 -20.36 -6.96 4.86
N VAL A 262 -19.81 -6.04 4.07
CA VAL A 262 -19.69 -6.18 2.61
C VAL A 262 -18.22 -6.06 2.21
N ILE A 263 -17.61 -7.21 1.90
CA ILE A 263 -16.23 -7.34 1.42
C ILE A 263 -16.26 -7.62 -0.06
N ALA A 264 -16.39 -6.57 -0.85
CA ALA A 264 -16.51 -6.69 -2.29
C ALA A 264 -15.67 -5.63 -3.00
N ILE A 265 -15.37 -5.89 -4.26
CA ILE A 265 -14.82 -4.88 -5.18
C ILE A 265 -15.87 -3.81 -5.52
N GLU A 266 -15.40 -2.65 -5.99
CA GLU A 266 -16.18 -1.42 -6.18
C GLU A 266 -17.57 -1.65 -6.79
N TRP A 267 -17.65 -2.22 -7.98
CA TRP A 267 -18.91 -2.40 -8.72
C TRP A 267 -19.86 -3.45 -8.08
N LEU A 268 -19.34 -4.51 -7.45
CA LEU A 268 -20.19 -5.48 -6.75
C LEU A 268 -20.82 -4.85 -5.51
N ALA A 269 -20.07 -4.01 -4.80
CA ALA A 269 -20.61 -3.24 -3.69
C ALA A 269 -21.68 -2.25 -4.17
N GLU A 270 -21.46 -1.59 -5.32
CA GLU A 270 -22.48 -0.74 -5.92
C GLU A 270 -23.77 -1.52 -6.23
N ALA A 271 -23.66 -2.67 -6.87
CA ALA A 271 -24.81 -3.52 -7.20
C ALA A 271 -25.59 -4.00 -5.96
N VAL A 272 -24.88 -4.34 -4.86
CA VAL A 272 -25.49 -4.69 -3.56
C VAL A 272 -26.31 -3.52 -3.02
N ILE A 273 -25.72 -2.33 -2.99
CA ILE A 273 -26.33 -1.14 -2.39
C ILE A 273 -27.50 -0.63 -3.23
N GLU A 274 -27.36 -0.60 -4.56
CA GLU A 274 -28.45 -0.25 -5.48
C GLU A 274 -29.62 -1.23 -5.34
N SER A 275 -29.33 -2.53 -5.24
CA SER A 275 -30.36 -3.55 -5.02
C SER A 275 -31.05 -3.40 -3.67
N ALA A 276 -30.30 -3.06 -2.62
CA ALA A 276 -30.85 -2.78 -1.30
C ALA A 276 -31.84 -1.60 -1.34
N MET A 277 -31.49 -0.53 -2.08
CA MET A 277 -32.36 0.63 -2.29
C MET A 277 -33.60 0.25 -3.10
N ALA A 278 -33.45 -0.49 -4.20
CA ALA A 278 -34.56 -0.92 -5.05
C ALA A 278 -35.55 -1.84 -4.30
N LEU A 279 -35.05 -2.63 -3.36
CA LEU A 279 -35.85 -3.54 -2.53
C LEU A 279 -36.34 -2.92 -1.21
N ASN A 280 -36.13 -1.61 -1.01
CA ASN A 280 -36.51 -0.88 0.21
C ASN A 280 -35.97 -1.53 1.50
N VAL A 281 -34.74 -2.06 1.46
CA VAL A 281 -34.03 -2.48 2.66
C VAL A 281 -33.70 -1.23 3.47
N THR A 282 -34.17 -1.18 4.73
CA THR A 282 -34.00 -0.01 5.60
C THR A 282 -33.46 -0.39 6.96
N ASN A 283 -32.98 0.63 7.70
CA ASN A 283 -32.56 0.49 9.10
C ASN A 283 -31.50 -0.60 9.33
N ARG A 284 -30.50 -0.68 8.46
CA ARG A 284 -29.35 -1.60 8.61
C ARG A 284 -28.08 -0.83 8.93
N VAL A 285 -27.11 -1.53 9.51
CA VAL A 285 -25.73 -1.05 9.63
C VAL A 285 -24.87 -1.79 8.63
N TRP A 286 -24.20 -1.06 7.76
CA TRP A 286 -23.34 -1.58 6.72
C TRP A 286 -21.89 -1.35 7.11
N ILE A 287 -21.05 -2.37 7.01
CA ILE A 287 -19.60 -2.26 7.20
C ILE A 287 -18.92 -2.46 5.84
N ALA A 288 -18.35 -1.40 5.30
CA ALA A 288 -17.66 -1.35 4.03
C ALA A 288 -16.18 -1.72 4.15
N GLY A 289 -15.72 -2.61 3.28
CA GLY A 289 -14.30 -2.88 3.06
C GLY A 289 -13.56 -1.69 2.44
N ASP A 290 -12.24 -1.75 2.48
CA ASP A 290 -11.31 -0.77 1.90
C ASP A 290 -11.48 -0.53 0.39
N ALA A 291 -11.90 -1.55 -0.34
CA ALA A 291 -12.08 -1.48 -1.79
C ALA A 291 -13.25 -0.58 -2.26
N TRP A 292 -14.18 -0.19 -1.39
CA TRP A 292 -15.35 0.61 -1.79
C TRP A 292 -15.84 1.62 -0.74
N SER A 293 -15.24 1.67 0.45
CA SER A 293 -15.62 2.61 1.52
C SER A 293 -15.50 4.09 1.12
N LEU A 294 -14.62 4.42 0.18
CA LEU A 294 -14.41 5.77 -0.35
C LEU A 294 -15.16 6.06 -1.66
N ASN A 295 -16.10 5.19 -2.04
CA ASN A 295 -16.87 5.32 -3.26
C ASN A 295 -17.52 6.72 -3.39
N LYS A 296 -17.37 7.32 -4.57
CA LYS A 296 -17.81 8.69 -4.85
C LYS A 296 -19.21 8.79 -5.44
N ARG A 297 -19.79 7.66 -5.85
CA ARG A 297 -21.10 7.55 -6.53
C ARG A 297 -22.21 7.30 -5.52
N LEU A 298 -22.12 6.21 -4.75
CA LEU A 298 -23.15 5.76 -3.82
C LEU A 298 -23.61 6.82 -2.82
N PRO A 299 -22.74 7.63 -2.18
CA PRO A 299 -23.20 8.67 -1.24
C PRO A 299 -24.06 9.76 -1.89
N LYS A 300 -24.02 9.91 -3.22
CA LYS A 300 -24.79 10.89 -3.99
C LYS A 300 -26.12 10.32 -4.50
N GLU A 301 -26.33 9.00 -4.39
CA GLU A 301 -27.52 8.34 -4.88
C GLU A 301 -28.77 8.76 -4.09
N LYS A 302 -29.87 8.98 -4.82
CA LYS A 302 -31.12 9.44 -4.21
C LYS A 302 -31.74 8.31 -3.41
N GLY A 303 -31.92 8.52 -2.10
CA GLY A 303 -32.50 7.52 -1.20
C GLY A 303 -31.48 6.64 -0.48
N ILE A 304 -30.17 6.86 -0.68
CA ILE A 304 -29.12 6.13 0.05
C ILE A 304 -29.23 6.27 1.57
N LYS A 305 -29.81 7.37 2.07
CA LYS A 305 -30.02 7.54 3.53
C LYS A 305 -31.03 6.53 4.12
N ASN A 306 -31.88 5.93 3.28
CA ASN A 306 -32.92 5.01 3.74
C ASN A 306 -32.36 3.63 4.12
N ILE A 307 -31.23 3.22 3.53
CA ILE A 307 -30.62 1.91 3.83
C ILE A 307 -30.04 1.81 5.23
N GLY A 308 -29.85 2.96 5.91
CA GLY A 308 -29.40 3.05 7.29
C GLY A 308 -28.03 3.71 7.43
N THR A 309 -27.14 3.12 8.23
CA THR A 309 -25.82 3.68 8.54
C THR A 309 -24.72 2.90 7.84
N VAL A 310 -23.81 3.60 7.16
CA VAL A 310 -22.63 2.99 6.53
C VAL A 310 -21.39 3.41 7.32
N LEU A 311 -20.68 2.42 7.85
CA LEU A 311 -19.33 2.53 8.39
C LEU A 311 -18.37 1.93 7.38
N GLY A 312 -17.16 2.45 7.27
CA GLY A 312 -16.18 1.92 6.31
C GLY A 312 -14.77 2.01 6.85
N ILE A 313 -13.94 1.09 6.39
CA ILE A 313 -12.49 1.12 6.59
C ILE A 313 -11.90 1.62 5.31
N SER A 314 -11.01 2.61 5.37
CA SER A 314 -10.34 3.14 4.19
C SER A 314 -8.87 3.35 4.46
N GLU A 315 -8.06 3.24 3.42
CA GLU A 315 -6.70 3.78 3.47
C GLU A 315 -6.74 5.29 3.67
N GLN A 316 -5.68 5.83 4.27
CA GLN A 316 -5.57 7.27 4.42
C GLN A 316 -5.41 7.92 3.05
N ALA A 317 -6.26 8.90 2.73
CA ALA A 317 -6.10 9.68 1.51
C ALA A 317 -4.81 10.52 1.59
N VAL A 318 -3.86 10.24 0.71
CA VAL A 318 -2.60 10.97 0.60
C VAL A 318 -2.63 11.83 -0.65
N ALA A 319 -2.43 13.14 -0.47
CA ALA A 319 -2.26 14.04 -1.61
C ALA A 319 -0.91 13.76 -2.27
N ILE A 320 -0.92 13.59 -3.59
CA ILE A 320 0.29 13.40 -4.41
C ILE A 320 0.53 14.70 -5.18
N PRO A 321 1.45 15.57 -4.72
CA PRO A 321 1.71 16.87 -5.34
C PRO A 321 2.15 16.72 -6.80
N GLY A 322 1.72 17.65 -7.66
CA GLY A 322 2.08 17.65 -9.09
C GLY A 322 1.28 16.67 -9.95
N PHE A 323 0.52 15.73 -9.37
CA PHE A 323 -0.29 14.79 -10.16
C PHE A 323 -1.39 15.50 -10.97
N SER A 324 -2.01 16.54 -10.41
CA SER A 324 -2.99 17.36 -11.15
C SER A 324 -2.39 18.00 -12.40
N ASP A 325 -1.21 18.58 -12.23
CA ASP A 325 -0.52 19.33 -13.28
C ASP A 325 -0.07 18.39 -14.40
N PHE A 326 0.37 17.19 -14.03
CA PHE A 326 0.66 16.10 -14.97
C PHE A 326 -0.58 15.73 -15.80
N ILE A 327 -1.74 15.50 -15.17
CA ILE A 327 -2.98 15.15 -15.90
C ILE A 327 -3.41 16.27 -16.85
N TYR A 328 -3.36 17.52 -16.40
CA TYR A 328 -3.70 18.67 -17.24
C TYR A 328 -2.74 18.84 -18.42
N SER A 329 -1.43 18.73 -18.17
CA SER A 329 -0.39 18.78 -19.22
C SER A 329 -0.59 17.66 -20.24
N PHE A 330 -0.81 16.44 -19.76
CA PHE A 330 -1.05 15.28 -20.60
C PHE A 330 -2.31 15.46 -21.48
N LYS A 331 -3.42 15.94 -20.93
CA LYS A 331 -4.66 16.17 -21.70
C LYS A 331 -4.56 17.36 -22.66
N ALA A 332 -3.70 18.33 -22.38
CA ALA A 332 -3.42 19.44 -23.28
C ALA A 332 -2.55 19.03 -24.49
N GLN A 333 -1.82 17.92 -24.40
CA GLN A 333 -1.03 17.39 -25.52
C GLN A 333 -1.95 16.77 -26.59
N ASN A 334 -2.35 17.61 -27.53
CA ASN A 334 -3.28 17.25 -28.59
C ASN A 334 -2.54 16.61 -29.79
N CYS A 335 -1.83 15.50 -29.57
CA CYS A 335 -1.18 14.79 -30.67
C CYS A 335 -2.06 13.61 -31.11
N LYS A 336 -2.57 13.68 -32.36
CA LYS A 336 -3.33 12.58 -32.96
C LYS A 336 -2.44 11.35 -33.07
N ASN A 337 -2.93 10.21 -32.57
CA ASN A 337 -2.30 8.91 -32.79
C ASN A 337 -2.28 8.63 -34.30
N THR A 338 -1.09 8.65 -34.89
CA THR A 338 -0.84 7.92 -36.14
C THR A 338 -0.97 6.43 -35.85
N GLU A 339 -1.33 5.61 -36.84
CA GLU A 339 -1.51 4.16 -36.73
C GLU A 339 -0.26 3.47 -36.13
N GLN A 340 -0.17 3.45 -34.80
CA GLN A 340 0.80 2.66 -34.06
C GLN A 340 0.27 1.24 -33.98
N LYS A 341 1.11 0.29 -34.35
CA LYS A 341 0.81 -1.14 -34.21
C LYS A 341 0.90 -1.49 -32.73
N PHE A 342 -0.23 -1.52 -32.05
CA PHE A 342 -0.30 -1.86 -30.63
C PHE A 342 -0.17 -3.37 -30.44
N PHE A 343 0.49 -3.78 -29.35
CA PHE A 343 0.33 -5.13 -28.83
C PHE A 343 -1.06 -5.25 -28.17
N CYS A 344 -1.58 -6.46 -28.01
CA CYS A 344 -2.86 -6.65 -27.31
C CYS A 344 -2.80 -6.08 -25.88
N SER A 345 -3.94 -5.59 -25.36
CA SER A 345 -4.02 -4.95 -24.04
C SER A 345 -3.14 -3.70 -23.86
N GLN A 346 -2.65 -3.08 -24.94
CA GLN A 346 -1.92 -1.80 -24.89
C GLN A 346 -2.66 -0.67 -25.62
N ASN A 347 -3.99 -0.73 -25.56
CA ASN A 347 -4.90 0.30 -26.03
C ASN A 347 -5.99 0.43 -24.97
N CYS A 348 -6.47 1.65 -24.75
CA CYS A 348 -7.53 1.90 -23.78
C CYS A 348 -8.74 2.65 -24.35
N ASN A 349 -8.64 3.25 -25.54
CA ASN A 349 -9.68 4.11 -26.10
C ASN A 349 -10.21 5.21 -25.13
N CYS A 350 -9.34 5.75 -24.26
CA CYS A 350 -9.71 6.70 -23.21
C CYS A 350 -9.61 8.17 -23.63
N SER A 351 -9.55 8.45 -24.93
CA SER A 351 -9.31 9.81 -25.45
C SER A 351 -10.40 10.81 -25.02
N ASN A 352 -11.63 10.32 -24.81
CA ASN A 352 -12.77 11.15 -24.43
C ASN A 352 -12.84 11.49 -22.94
N VAL A 353 -12.04 10.86 -22.09
CA VAL A 353 -12.05 11.12 -20.64
C VAL A 353 -11.38 12.47 -20.37
N SER A 354 -12.05 13.37 -19.68
CA SER A 354 -11.51 14.69 -19.31
C SER A 354 -10.49 14.61 -18.18
N ALA A 355 -9.69 15.67 -18.00
CA ALA A 355 -8.78 15.78 -16.86
C ALA A 355 -9.55 15.79 -15.53
N GLU A 356 -10.68 16.51 -15.50
CA GLU A 356 -11.57 16.65 -14.35
C GLU A 356 -12.13 15.30 -13.90
N GLU A 357 -12.57 14.44 -14.83
CA GLU A 357 -13.08 13.11 -14.51
C GLU A 357 -12.01 12.22 -13.86
N ILE A 358 -10.77 12.24 -14.38
CA ILE A 358 -9.66 11.48 -13.80
C ILE A 358 -9.33 11.99 -12.39
N LEU A 359 -9.32 13.31 -12.21
CA LEU A 359 -8.99 13.93 -10.94
C LEU A 359 -10.09 13.74 -9.88
N ALA A 360 -11.36 13.68 -10.30
CA ALA A 360 -12.51 13.45 -9.45
C ALA A 360 -12.77 11.97 -9.11
N ALA A 361 -12.17 11.04 -9.87
CA ALA A 361 -12.27 9.61 -9.61
C ALA A 361 -11.80 9.22 -8.20
N GLU A 362 -12.25 8.05 -7.73
CA GLU A 362 -11.89 7.53 -6.41
C GLU A 362 -10.36 7.45 -6.24
N GLN A 363 -9.88 7.87 -5.06
CA GLN A 363 -8.45 8.03 -4.78
C GLN A 363 -7.82 6.81 -4.10
N SER A 364 -8.61 5.80 -3.72
CA SER A 364 -8.13 4.58 -3.07
C SER A 364 -7.00 3.92 -3.88
N PHE A 365 -6.00 3.42 -3.18
CA PHE A 365 -4.80 2.80 -3.74
C PHE A 365 -3.89 3.74 -4.56
N SER A 366 -4.18 5.05 -4.67
CA SER A 366 -3.31 5.99 -5.41
C SER A 366 -1.89 6.03 -4.86
N PHE A 367 -1.76 6.16 -3.52
CA PHE A 367 -0.46 6.19 -2.86
C PHE A 367 0.26 4.84 -2.93
N THR A 368 -0.48 3.73 -2.96
CA THR A 368 0.10 2.38 -3.01
C THR A 368 0.74 2.10 -4.36
N VAL A 369 0.14 2.56 -5.47
CA VAL A 369 0.74 2.52 -6.81
C VAL A 369 1.99 3.37 -6.86
N TYR A 370 1.90 4.63 -6.41
CA TYR A 370 3.03 5.55 -6.35
C TYR A 370 4.20 4.94 -5.56
N SER A 371 3.91 4.43 -4.37
CA SER A 371 4.89 3.78 -3.49
C SER A 371 5.49 2.51 -4.11
N ALA A 372 4.73 1.76 -4.90
CA ALA A 372 5.23 0.54 -5.54
C ALA A 372 6.29 0.87 -6.60
N VAL A 373 6.05 1.89 -7.42
CA VAL A 373 7.03 2.39 -8.40
C VAL A 373 8.29 2.90 -7.70
N TYR A 374 8.13 3.73 -6.67
CA TYR A 374 9.26 4.25 -5.89
C TYR A 374 10.04 3.13 -5.20
N SER A 375 9.39 2.07 -4.74
CA SER A 375 10.06 0.92 -4.13
C SER A 375 11.01 0.22 -5.10
N ILE A 376 10.61 0.04 -6.37
CA ILE A 376 11.50 -0.50 -7.40
C ILE A 376 12.64 0.48 -7.70
N ALA A 377 12.34 1.78 -7.83
CA ALA A 377 13.35 2.79 -8.14
C ALA A 377 14.42 2.91 -7.05
N HIS A 378 14.04 2.89 -5.77
CA HIS A 378 14.98 2.89 -4.65
C HIS A 378 15.80 1.61 -4.55
N ALA A 379 15.21 0.46 -4.86
CA ALA A 379 15.94 -0.79 -4.94
C ALA A 379 16.98 -0.75 -6.07
N LEU A 380 16.58 -0.31 -7.26
CA LEU A 380 17.47 -0.11 -8.41
C LEU A 380 18.60 0.86 -8.07
N HIS A 381 18.29 1.99 -7.43
CA HIS A 381 19.27 2.98 -7.00
C HIS A 381 20.34 2.38 -6.08
N SER A 382 19.92 1.43 -5.23
CA SER A 382 20.82 0.74 -4.30
C SER A 382 21.66 -0.30 -5.03
N VAL A 383 21.06 -1.09 -5.94
CA VAL A 383 21.77 -2.07 -6.78
C VAL A 383 22.85 -1.38 -7.61
N LEU A 384 22.53 -0.23 -8.21
CA LEU A 384 23.46 0.56 -9.01
C LEU A 384 24.44 1.39 -8.16
N GLN A 385 24.39 1.28 -6.83
CA GLN A 385 25.27 1.99 -5.90
C GLN A 385 25.32 3.49 -6.18
N CYS A 386 24.16 4.07 -6.51
CA CYS A 386 24.08 5.46 -6.92
C CYS A 386 24.51 6.41 -5.79
N ARG A 387 25.19 7.49 -6.19
CA ARG A 387 25.57 8.62 -5.36
C ARG A 387 24.78 9.85 -5.82
N ALA A 388 25.03 11.00 -5.21
CA ALA A 388 24.28 12.24 -5.45
C ALA A 388 24.23 12.69 -6.92
N ASP A 389 25.19 12.29 -7.76
CA ASP A 389 25.37 12.77 -9.13
C ASP A 389 25.47 11.66 -10.19
N ARG A 390 25.67 10.40 -9.79
CA ARG A 390 25.87 9.28 -10.73
C ARG A 390 25.52 7.92 -10.16
N CYS A 391 25.14 7.01 -11.04
CA CYS A 391 24.99 5.59 -10.80
C CYS A 391 26.14 4.79 -11.42
N ASN A 392 26.42 3.58 -10.92
CA ASN A 392 27.43 2.69 -11.49
C ASN A 392 26.85 1.95 -12.72
N ASP A 393 27.36 2.28 -13.90
CA ASP A 393 26.95 1.73 -15.19
C ASP A 393 27.57 0.35 -15.50
N ASN A 394 28.61 -0.05 -14.78
CA ASN A 394 29.27 -1.34 -14.97
C ASN A 394 28.53 -2.52 -14.32
N ILE A 395 27.46 -2.27 -13.56
CA ILE A 395 26.70 -3.32 -12.88
C ILE A 395 25.60 -3.82 -13.81
N THR A 396 25.67 -5.10 -14.20
CA THR A 396 24.56 -5.76 -14.89
C THR A 396 23.46 -6.09 -13.89
N VAL A 397 22.35 -5.36 -13.96
CA VAL A 397 21.19 -5.56 -13.07
C VAL A 397 20.44 -6.84 -13.44
N ASN A 398 20.15 -7.66 -12.43
CA ASN A 398 19.26 -8.82 -12.53
C ASN A 398 18.02 -8.56 -11.65
N PRO A 399 16.80 -8.90 -12.10
CA PRO A 399 15.58 -8.79 -11.28
C PRO A 399 15.71 -9.33 -9.85
N ALA A 400 16.43 -10.44 -9.65
CA ALA A 400 16.66 -11.02 -8.32
C ALA A 400 17.43 -10.08 -7.36
N MET A 401 18.35 -9.25 -7.89
CA MET A 401 19.07 -8.25 -7.09
C MET A 401 18.13 -7.13 -6.63
N VAL A 402 17.24 -6.69 -7.53
CA VAL A 402 16.20 -5.69 -7.22
C VAL A 402 15.24 -6.25 -6.17
N SER A 403 14.82 -7.51 -6.33
CA SER A 403 13.98 -8.19 -5.33
C SER A 403 14.64 -8.18 -3.95
N THR A 404 15.91 -8.56 -3.86
CA THR A 404 16.66 -8.56 -2.59
C THR A 404 16.72 -7.16 -1.96
N HIS A 405 16.98 -6.12 -2.74
CA HIS A 405 17.04 -4.75 -2.20
C HIS A 405 15.67 -4.18 -1.81
N CYS A 406 14.60 -4.52 -2.55
CA CYS A 406 13.24 -4.22 -2.11
C CYS A 406 12.96 -4.89 -0.75
N TRP A 407 13.47 -6.09 -0.52
CA TRP A 407 13.33 -6.78 0.76
C TRP A 407 14.14 -6.16 1.91
N GLU A 408 15.31 -5.60 1.63
CA GLU A 408 16.19 -5.03 2.65
C GLU A 408 15.79 -3.60 3.05
N LYS A 409 15.37 -2.77 2.10
CA LYS A 409 14.90 -1.39 2.34
C LYS A 409 13.43 -1.37 2.77
N ARG A 410 13.21 -1.76 4.03
CA ARG A 410 11.88 -1.89 4.65
C ARG A 410 11.23 -0.59 5.12
N ASP A 411 11.99 0.50 5.24
CA ASP A 411 11.49 1.80 5.69
C ASP A 411 11.92 2.87 4.70
N LEU A 412 11.15 3.03 3.61
CA LEU A 412 11.31 4.18 2.71
C LEU A 412 10.45 5.32 3.21
N ARG A 413 10.94 6.56 3.15
CA ARG A 413 10.12 7.75 3.45
C ARG A 413 9.73 8.40 2.13
N GLU A 414 8.45 8.32 1.78
CA GLU A 414 7.88 9.03 0.64
C GLU A 414 6.72 9.91 1.12
N LEU A 415 6.72 11.19 0.72
CA LEU A 415 5.70 12.16 1.13
C LEU A 415 5.48 12.21 2.67
N ASN A 416 6.56 12.09 3.46
CA ASN A 416 6.54 11.98 4.93
C ASN A 416 5.80 10.76 5.50
N GLN A 417 5.49 9.75 4.69
CA GLN A 417 4.96 8.47 5.11
C GLN A 417 6.00 7.36 4.96
N PHE A 418 6.01 6.41 5.89
CA PHE A 418 6.82 5.21 5.78
C PHE A 418 6.15 4.22 4.82
N VAL A 419 6.82 3.88 3.74
CA VAL A 419 6.46 2.79 2.85
C VAL A 419 7.15 1.54 3.38
N CYS A 420 6.38 0.72 4.11
CA CYS A 420 6.87 -0.51 4.70
C CYS A 420 6.53 -1.73 3.84
N LEU A 421 7.53 -2.33 3.19
CA LEU A 421 7.39 -3.65 2.59
C LEU A 421 7.38 -4.70 3.73
N LYS A 422 6.18 -5.18 4.09
CA LYS A 422 6.00 -6.02 5.28
C LYS A 422 6.61 -7.43 5.10
N LYS A 423 7.43 -7.84 6.08
CA LYS A 423 7.83 -9.22 6.33
C LYS A 423 6.82 -9.88 7.28
N GLN A 424 6.38 -11.10 7.00
CA GLN A 424 5.52 -11.82 7.94
C GLN A 424 6.35 -12.56 9.00
N GLY A 425 5.91 -12.43 10.25
CA GLY A 425 6.44 -13.04 11.46
C GLY A 425 5.92 -12.24 12.67
N ASN A 426 4.89 -12.75 13.35
CA ASN A 426 4.26 -12.24 14.58
C ASN A 426 4.78 -10.88 15.10
N ILE A 427 4.05 -9.81 14.81
CA ILE A 427 4.17 -8.53 15.52
C ILE A 427 2.81 -8.24 16.13
N LYS A 428 2.74 -8.32 17.47
CA LYS A 428 1.66 -7.74 18.27
C LYS A 428 1.47 -6.29 17.82
N TRP A 429 0.28 -5.95 17.37
CA TRP A 429 -0.09 -4.56 17.15
C TRP A 429 0.04 -3.78 18.45
N ARG A 430 1.03 -2.89 18.51
CA ARG A 430 0.88 -1.66 19.25
C ARG A 430 -0.11 -0.85 18.43
N LEU A 431 -1.40 -1.00 18.72
CA LEU A 431 -2.39 0.02 18.36
C LEU A 431 -1.75 1.36 18.70
N GLN A 432 -1.55 2.20 17.69
CA GLN A 432 -1.17 3.59 17.90
C GLN A 432 -2.42 4.32 18.42
N LYS A 433 -2.86 3.91 19.62
CA LYS A 433 -3.43 4.85 20.56
C LYS A 433 -2.35 5.92 20.69
N SER A 434 -2.73 7.17 20.51
CA SER A 434 -1.99 8.30 21.06
C SER A 434 -1.95 8.14 22.59
N THR A 435 -1.12 7.22 23.05
CA THR A 435 -0.60 7.13 24.40
C THR A 435 0.88 7.27 24.19
N SER A 436 1.33 8.52 24.16
CA SER A 436 2.64 8.98 24.58
C SER A 436 3.61 7.86 24.97
N ALA A 437 4.19 7.19 23.98
CA ALA A 437 5.43 6.48 24.18
C ALA A 437 6.49 7.58 24.30
N PHE A 438 6.70 8.02 25.55
CA PHE A 438 7.72 8.96 25.95
C PHE A 438 9.06 8.55 25.30
N PRO A 439 9.72 9.42 24.52
CA PRO A 439 11.13 9.23 24.24
C PRO A 439 11.83 9.40 25.59
N ILE A 440 12.43 8.32 26.09
CA ILE A 440 13.22 8.33 27.32
C ILE A 440 14.33 9.36 27.08
N THR A 441 14.20 10.54 27.69
CA THR A 441 15.19 11.60 27.55
C THR A 441 16.55 11.06 28.04
N ASN A 442 17.67 11.45 27.42
CA ASN A 442 19.00 10.93 27.79
C ASN A 442 19.25 10.90 29.31
N GLY A 443 18.72 11.87 30.07
CA GLY A 443 18.79 11.90 31.54
C GLY A 443 18.05 10.75 32.26
N GLU A 444 16.93 10.26 31.74
CA GLU A 444 16.22 9.12 32.31
C GLU A 444 17.01 7.82 32.13
N MET A 445 17.68 7.66 30.98
CA MET A 445 18.54 6.51 30.71
C MET A 445 19.76 6.49 31.65
N PHE A 446 20.39 7.65 31.89
CA PHE A 446 21.48 7.77 32.86
C PHE A 446 21.02 7.49 34.29
N SER A 447 19.84 7.97 34.69
CA SER A 447 19.32 7.74 36.04
C SER A 447 18.98 6.26 36.29
N ILE A 448 18.38 5.58 35.31
CA ILE A 448 18.14 4.13 35.36
C ILE A 448 19.45 3.36 35.42
N THR A 449 20.44 3.72 34.60
CA THR A 449 21.75 3.05 34.57
C THR A 449 22.46 3.20 35.93
N PHE A 450 22.39 4.37 36.56
CA PHE A 450 22.95 4.61 37.88
C PHE A 450 22.23 3.82 38.99
N CYS A 451 20.90 3.72 38.94
CA CYS A 451 20.11 2.90 39.87
C CYS A 451 20.49 1.41 39.77
N LEU A 452 20.63 0.90 38.54
CA LEU A 452 21.04 -0.49 38.29
C LEU A 452 22.47 -0.75 38.80
N LEU A 453 23.38 0.20 38.61
CA LEU A 453 24.76 0.09 39.09
C LEU A 453 24.84 0.07 40.63
N LEU A 454 24.08 0.94 41.32
CA LEU A 454 23.98 0.93 42.78
C LEU A 454 23.37 -0.37 43.32
N LEU A 455 22.36 -0.91 42.62
CA LEU A 455 21.76 -2.18 42.98
C LEU A 455 22.78 -3.31 42.88
N ILE A 456 23.50 -3.40 41.76
CA ILE A 456 24.54 -4.42 41.55
C ILE A 456 25.63 -4.32 42.63
N LEU A 457 26.13 -3.11 42.94
CA LEU A 457 27.13 -2.91 43.99
C LEU A 457 26.62 -3.38 45.37
N THR A 458 25.38 -3.04 45.71
CA THR A 458 24.78 -3.40 47.01
C THR A 458 24.70 -4.92 47.16
N TRP A 459 24.30 -5.64 46.11
CA TRP A 459 24.18 -7.10 46.14
C TRP A 459 25.54 -7.81 46.09
N ILE A 460 26.55 -7.24 45.42
CA ILE A 460 27.93 -7.75 45.46
C ILE A 460 28.50 -7.65 46.88
N ILE A 461 28.31 -6.50 47.55
CA ILE A 461 28.75 -6.30 48.94
C ILE A 461 28.04 -7.29 49.87
N PHE A 462 26.72 -7.43 49.73
CA PHE A 462 25.95 -8.40 50.52
C PHE A 462 26.45 -9.84 50.30
N ALA A 463 26.64 -10.25 49.04
CA ALA A 463 27.13 -11.60 48.72
C ALA A 463 28.53 -11.85 49.31
N THR A 464 29.42 -10.85 49.25
CA THR A 464 30.77 -10.92 49.82
C THR A 464 30.71 -11.10 51.35
N VAL A 465 29.88 -10.32 52.03
CA VAL A 465 29.68 -10.43 53.49
C VAL A 465 28.99 -11.73 53.88
N TYR A 466 28.03 -12.20 53.08
CA TYR A 466 27.32 -13.46 53.30
C TYR A 466 28.28 -14.67 53.24
N ILE A 467 29.23 -14.66 52.31
CA ILE A 467 30.22 -15.73 52.14
C ILE A 467 31.29 -15.67 53.25
N LEU A 468 31.78 -14.48 53.60
CA LEU A 468 32.87 -14.29 54.56
C LEU A 468 32.43 -14.38 56.02
N TYR A 469 31.18 -14.00 56.34
CA TYR A 469 30.70 -13.86 57.69
C TYR A 469 29.44 -14.71 57.92
N ARG A 470 29.59 -15.94 58.41
CA ARG A 470 28.47 -16.76 58.91
C ARG A 470 28.05 -16.32 60.31
N GLY A 471 27.42 -15.15 60.40
CA GLY A 471 27.01 -14.53 61.66
C GLY A 471 25.50 -14.38 61.84
N LYS A 472 25.06 -14.17 63.08
CA LYS A 472 23.65 -13.88 63.46
C LYS A 472 23.07 -12.64 62.77
N TYR A 473 23.92 -11.74 62.27
CA TYR A 473 23.55 -10.45 61.66
C TYR A 473 23.21 -10.51 60.15
N ILE A 474 23.35 -11.67 59.48
CA ILE A 474 23.06 -11.80 58.04
C ILE A 474 21.63 -11.38 57.69
N GLN A 475 20.64 -11.74 58.52
CA GLN A 475 19.24 -11.39 58.26
C GLN A 475 18.99 -9.88 58.33
N ILE A 476 19.67 -9.19 59.26
CA ILE A 476 19.59 -7.73 59.39
C ILE A 476 20.24 -7.06 58.18
N LEU A 477 21.41 -7.56 57.74
CA LEU A 477 22.10 -7.05 56.55
C LEU A 477 21.29 -7.27 55.27
N ASN A 478 20.58 -8.39 55.14
CA ASN A 478 19.68 -8.64 54.02
C ASN A 478 18.53 -7.62 53.99
N ALA A 479 17.88 -7.38 55.14
CA ALA A 479 16.83 -6.38 55.24
C ALA A 479 17.32 -4.97 54.88
N LEU A 480 18.54 -4.60 55.31
CA LEU A 480 19.17 -3.33 54.95
C LEU A 480 19.49 -3.23 53.45
N ALA A 481 20.00 -4.29 52.83
CA ALA A 481 20.28 -4.32 51.39
C ALA A 481 19.00 -4.17 50.54
N VAL A 482 17.91 -4.82 50.96
CA VAL A 482 16.60 -4.69 50.31
C VAL A 482 16.05 -3.27 50.46
N LEU A 483 16.08 -2.70 51.67
CA LEU A 483 15.64 -1.31 51.90
C LEU A 483 16.46 -0.31 51.10
N SER A 484 17.79 -0.45 51.10
CA SER A 484 18.69 0.42 50.32
C SER A 484 18.39 0.36 48.81
N SER A 485 18.09 -0.84 48.29
CA SER A 485 17.68 -1.02 46.88
C SER A 485 16.38 -0.27 46.58
N LEU A 486 15.37 -0.38 47.45
CA LEU A 486 14.08 0.32 47.28
C LEU A 486 14.24 1.85 47.33
N TYR A 487 15.02 2.36 48.29
CA TYR A 487 15.25 3.80 48.42
C TYR A 487 16.08 4.39 47.28
N SER A 488 16.98 3.61 46.67
CA SER A 488 17.77 4.07 45.52
C SER A 488 16.90 4.38 44.31
N PHE A 489 15.89 3.54 44.01
CA PHE A 489 14.92 3.81 42.95
C PHE A 489 14.01 5.00 43.29
N LEU A 490 13.50 5.06 44.52
CA LEU A 490 12.62 6.15 44.94
C LEU A 490 13.32 7.52 44.87
N LEU A 491 14.52 7.64 45.42
CA LEU A 491 15.25 8.89 45.45
C LEU A 491 15.77 9.25 44.05
N TRP A 492 16.48 8.36 43.37
CA TRP A 492 17.20 8.78 42.17
C TRP A 492 16.32 8.90 40.92
N TYR A 493 15.26 8.09 40.83
CA TYR A 493 14.36 8.14 39.69
C TYR A 493 13.26 9.21 39.84
N PHE A 494 12.65 9.33 41.03
CA PHE A 494 11.50 10.23 41.21
C PHE A 494 11.87 11.64 41.69
N PHE A 495 12.98 11.82 42.42
CA PHE A 495 13.35 13.13 42.96
C PHE A 495 13.51 14.22 41.88
N PRO A 496 14.18 13.98 40.73
CA PRO A 496 14.29 15.00 39.69
C PRO A 496 12.92 15.41 39.12
N LYS A 497 11.98 14.46 39.02
CA LYS A 497 10.62 14.71 38.53
C LYS A 497 9.80 15.52 39.54
N CYS A 498 9.87 15.16 40.82
CA CYS A 498 9.24 15.92 41.89
C CYS A 498 9.82 17.34 42.00
N TYR A 499 11.13 17.50 41.80
CA TYR A 499 11.78 18.81 41.80
C TYR A 499 11.26 19.71 40.66
N ILE A 500 11.13 19.19 39.44
CA ILE A 500 10.60 19.97 38.30
C ILE A 500 9.13 20.35 38.54
N ILE A 501 8.32 19.41 39.05
CA ILE A 501 6.89 19.65 39.33
C ILE A 501 6.69 20.76 40.37
N ILE A 502 7.49 20.75 41.44
CA ILE A 502 7.31 21.68 42.57
C ILE A 502 8.00 23.02 42.31
N PHE A 503 9.23 23.01 41.80
CA PHE A 503 10.07 24.21 41.74
C PHE A 503 10.19 24.82 40.33
N GLN A 504 9.76 24.13 39.27
CA GLN A 504 9.81 24.64 37.89
C GLN A 504 8.49 24.47 37.12
N PRO A 505 7.38 25.07 37.61
CA PRO A 505 6.06 24.91 37.00
C PRO A 505 5.98 25.45 35.55
N HIS A 506 6.82 26.41 35.17
CA HIS A 506 6.92 26.91 33.79
C HIS A 506 7.37 25.83 32.78
N LYS A 507 8.07 24.79 33.23
CA LYS A 507 8.46 23.64 32.41
C LYS A 507 7.38 22.56 32.34
N ASN A 508 6.33 22.66 33.16
CA ASN A 508 5.21 21.74 33.19
C ASN A 508 4.11 22.14 32.19
N THR A 509 4.51 22.53 30.97
CA THR A 509 3.60 22.95 29.90
C THR A 509 3.79 22.06 28.68
N PRO A 510 2.71 21.67 27.96
CA PRO A 510 2.82 20.83 26.76
C PRO A 510 3.78 21.40 25.70
N GLN A 511 3.83 22.73 25.58
CA GLN A 511 4.67 23.45 24.63
C GLN A 511 6.17 23.30 24.94
N TYR A 512 6.55 23.34 26.22
CA TYR A 512 7.95 23.16 26.64
C TYR A 512 8.45 21.74 26.34
N PHE A 513 7.62 20.72 26.60
CA PHE A 513 7.94 19.32 26.29
C PHE A 513 8.05 19.07 24.78
N GLN A 514 7.15 19.64 23.97
CA GLN A 514 7.22 19.54 22.52
C GLN A 514 8.50 20.19 21.96
N GLY A 515 8.91 21.35 22.48
CA GLY A 515 10.15 22.02 22.08
C GLY A 515 11.42 21.19 22.38
N LEU A 516 11.46 20.48 23.51
CA LEU A 516 12.57 19.59 23.87
C LEU A 516 12.68 18.38 22.92
N ILE A 517 11.55 17.78 22.55
CA ILE A 517 11.53 16.64 21.60
C ILE A 517 12.03 17.09 20.22
N GLN A 518 11.59 18.26 19.75
CA GLN A 518 12.03 18.83 18.48
C GLN A 518 13.54 19.10 18.46
N ASN A 519 14.09 19.71 19.53
CA ASN A 519 15.54 19.95 19.63
C ASN A 519 16.35 18.66 19.69
N TYR A 520 15.89 17.65 20.46
CA TYR A 520 16.56 16.35 20.54
C TYR A 520 16.61 15.65 19.17
N THR A 521 15.49 15.66 18.45
CA THR A 521 15.40 15.09 17.10
C THR A 521 16.36 15.81 16.14
N LYS A 522 16.48 17.14 16.26
CA LYS A 522 17.39 17.96 15.46
C LYS A 522 18.88 17.65 15.72
N THR A 523 19.21 17.26 16.95
CA THR A 523 20.58 16.97 17.38
C THR A 523 21.04 15.56 16.96
N ILE A 524 20.11 14.63 16.75
CA ILE A 524 20.40 13.27 16.22
C ILE A 524 20.51 13.26 14.70
N SER A 525 19.90 14.23 14.02
CA SER A 525 19.94 14.37 12.57
C SER A 525 21.15 15.16 12.03
N GLN A 526 22.08 15.56 12.89
CA GLN A 526 23.40 16.09 12.54
C GLN A 526 24.45 15.04 12.86
#